data_AF-A0AAV0WPS5-F1
#
_entry.id   AF-A0AAV0WPS5-F1
#
_cell.length_a   1.000
_cell.length_b   1.000
_cell.length_c   1.000
_cell.angle_alpha   90.00
_cell.angle_beta   90.00
_cell.angle_gamma   90.00
#
_symmetry.space_group_name_H-M   'P 1'
#
loop_
_entity.id
_entity.type
_entity.pdbx_description
1 polymer ?
#
loop_
_entity_poly.entity_id
_entity_poly.type
_entity_poly.pdbx_seq_one_letter_code
_entity_poly.pdbx_strand_id
1 'polypeptide(L)'
;MEHINVQYAKYQSMHYQCSAHLPNEDDIRLCYSCLEINEKSKENNATDNWCRQSKKQLKSASYIIPNPHLRHVNIGNSRNSRNLPLLKNGSRADEFKACALKSQNTNVILSNTCAFDSIASMIMVSFCDSQNYSSGLLKNKTKFVKFISELVKNGITPHTYSERAELIIISLNPNRETMEYNTKLVICDTTPKPVFKYMLSEFSSLKETSKCSNEKCEKYQEKCQDRCFVTFTTTSGQVDDLQELVSNGMKTEEFM
;
A
#
# COMPACT_ATOMS: atom_id res chain seq x y z
N MET A 1 20.92 -1.01 48.46
CA MET A 1 21.97 -1.10 47.42
C MET A 1 22.26 -2.57 47.23
N GLU A 2 21.57 -3.19 46.28
CA GLU A 2 21.82 -4.58 45.87
C GLU A 2 22.30 -4.54 44.43
N HIS A 3 23.53 -5.01 44.22
CA HIS A 3 24.17 -5.07 42.91
C HIS A 3 23.66 -6.32 42.18
N ILE A 4 22.89 -6.13 41.12
CA ILE A 4 22.52 -7.20 40.20
C ILE A 4 23.69 -7.39 39.22
N ASN A 5 24.37 -8.52 39.36
CA ASN A 5 25.37 -9.01 38.42
C ASN A 5 24.65 -9.60 37.20
N VAL A 6 24.75 -8.92 36.05
CA VAL A 6 24.27 -9.47 34.77
C VAL A 6 25.47 -10.12 34.07
N GLN A 7 25.52 -11.45 34.10
CA GLN A 7 26.44 -12.22 33.27
C GLN A 7 25.93 -12.23 31.82
N TYR A 8 26.72 -11.69 30.90
CA TYR A 8 26.49 -11.82 29.47
C TYR A 8 26.84 -13.24 29.00
N ALA A 9 25.83 -14.00 28.59
CA ALA A 9 26.05 -15.24 27.86
C ALA A 9 26.63 -14.92 26.46
N LYS A 10 27.86 -15.36 26.20
CA LYS A 10 28.44 -15.40 24.85
C LYS A 10 27.62 -16.37 24.00
N TYR A 11 26.82 -15.83 23.07
CA TYR A 11 26.27 -16.62 21.98
C TYR A 11 27.42 -17.07 21.06
N GLN A 12 27.72 -18.37 21.07
CA GLN A 12 28.51 -19.00 20.01
C GLN A 12 27.70 -18.94 18.70
N SER A 13 28.28 -18.34 17.66
CA SER A 13 27.69 -18.39 16.32
C SER A 13 27.80 -19.80 15.75
N MET A 14 26.71 -20.57 15.82
CA MET A 14 26.52 -21.70 14.92
C MET A 14 26.31 -21.14 13.51
N HIS A 15 27.36 -21.16 12.69
CA HIS A 15 27.23 -21.00 11.25
C HIS A 15 26.47 -22.20 10.68
N TYR A 16 25.15 -22.09 10.59
CA TYR A 16 24.36 -22.95 9.72
C TYR A 16 24.61 -22.49 8.28
N GLN A 17 25.58 -23.14 7.61
CA GLN A 17 25.69 -22.98 6.16
C GLN A 17 24.45 -23.63 5.53
N CYS A 18 23.57 -22.80 4.95
CA CYS A 18 22.32 -23.24 4.34
C CYS A 18 22.48 -23.74 2.89
N SER A 19 23.70 -23.70 2.35
CA SER A 19 24.02 -24.14 0.99
C SER A 19 25.40 -24.78 0.88
N ALA A 20 25.57 -25.64 -0.12
CA ALA A 20 26.83 -26.29 -0.48
C ALA A 20 27.17 -26.02 -1.95
N HIS A 21 28.46 -26.07 -2.29
CA HIS A 21 28.91 -26.03 -3.68
C HIS A 21 28.59 -27.35 -4.38
N LEU A 22 28.23 -27.28 -5.66
CA LEU A 22 28.13 -28.47 -6.50
C LEU A 22 29.54 -29.02 -6.77
N PRO A 23 29.75 -30.35 -6.74
CA PRO A 23 30.99 -30.92 -7.21
C PRO A 23 31.16 -30.58 -8.70
N ASN A 24 32.26 -29.91 -9.05
CA ASN A 24 32.68 -29.49 -10.41
C ASN A 24 32.15 -28.15 -10.94
N GLU A 25 31.40 -27.37 -10.16
CA GLU A 25 30.99 -26.01 -10.54
C GLU A 25 31.14 -25.04 -9.35
N ASP A 26 32.31 -24.41 -9.24
CA ASP A 26 32.69 -23.54 -8.12
C ASP A 26 31.81 -22.28 -8.01
N ASP A 27 31.05 -21.93 -9.04
CA ASP A 27 30.19 -20.73 -9.03
C ASP A 27 28.74 -21.01 -8.58
N ILE A 28 28.34 -22.26 -8.43
CA ILE A 28 26.95 -22.63 -8.10
C ILE A 28 26.86 -23.16 -6.66
N ARG A 29 26.05 -22.48 -5.85
CA ARG A 29 25.66 -22.93 -4.50
C ARG A 29 24.20 -23.34 -4.49
N LEU A 30 23.94 -24.57 -4.08
CA LEU A 30 22.58 -25.08 -3.87
C LEU A 30 22.25 -25.16 -2.38
N CYS A 31 21.04 -24.77 -2.03
CA CYS A 31 20.50 -24.98 -0.69
C CYS A 31 20.40 -26.49 -0.39
N TYR A 32 20.66 -26.90 0.86
CA TYR A 32 20.58 -28.32 1.26
C TYR A 32 19.19 -28.92 1.02
N SER A 33 18.10 -28.16 1.20
CA SER A 33 16.75 -28.60 0.82
C SER A 33 16.61 -28.94 -0.67
N CYS A 34 17.42 -28.35 -1.55
CA CYS A 34 17.39 -28.65 -2.98
C CYS A 34 18.27 -29.86 -3.34
N LEU A 35 19.29 -30.16 -2.52
CA LEU A 35 20.16 -31.33 -2.68
C LEU A 35 19.45 -32.64 -2.29
N GLU A 36 18.58 -32.59 -1.27
CA GLU A 36 17.87 -33.78 -0.76
C GLU A 36 16.63 -34.17 -1.60
N ILE A 37 16.25 -33.37 -2.60
CA ILE A 37 15.08 -33.65 -3.42
C ILE A 37 15.50 -34.32 -4.73
N ASN A 38 15.80 -35.62 -4.66
CA ASN A 38 16.02 -36.44 -5.86
C ASN A 38 14.73 -37.11 -6.39
N GLU A 39 13.56 -36.78 -5.84
CA GLU A 39 12.25 -37.28 -6.32
C GLU A 39 11.32 -36.21 -6.94
N LYS A 40 11.58 -34.90 -6.78
CA LYS A 40 10.83 -33.84 -7.50
C LYS A 40 11.37 -33.51 -8.88
N SER A 41 12.35 -34.26 -9.39
CA SER A 41 12.86 -34.09 -10.76
C SER A 41 11.81 -34.44 -11.83
N LYS A 42 10.67 -35.05 -11.48
CA LYS A 42 9.53 -35.22 -12.39
C LYS A 42 8.66 -33.98 -12.54
N GLU A 43 8.60 -33.11 -11.53
CA GLU A 43 7.77 -31.90 -11.59
C GLU A 43 8.48 -30.79 -12.40
N ASN A 44 9.80 -30.67 -12.24
CA ASN A 44 10.61 -29.72 -13.01
C ASN A 44 10.92 -30.20 -14.45
N ASN A 45 10.79 -31.49 -14.74
CA ASN A 45 10.86 -32.05 -16.10
C ASN A 45 9.48 -32.31 -16.71
N ALA A 46 8.43 -31.68 -16.20
CA ALA A 46 7.17 -31.55 -16.92
C ALA A 46 7.43 -30.72 -18.19
N THR A 47 7.96 -31.38 -19.22
CA THR A 47 7.97 -30.86 -20.58
C THR A 47 6.53 -30.91 -21.03
N ASP A 48 5.94 -29.72 -21.04
CA ASP A 48 4.64 -29.46 -21.59
C ASP A 48 4.71 -29.77 -23.10
N ASN A 49 4.56 -31.05 -23.45
CA ASN A 49 4.36 -31.53 -24.81
C ASN A 49 2.97 -31.08 -25.25
N TRP A 50 2.84 -29.77 -25.50
CA TRP A 50 1.74 -29.19 -26.24
C TRP A 50 1.86 -29.67 -27.69
N CYS A 51 1.52 -30.92 -27.93
CA CYS A 51 1.05 -31.34 -29.24
C CYS A 51 -0.13 -30.43 -29.56
N ARG A 52 0.13 -29.37 -30.32
CA ARG A 52 -0.88 -28.53 -30.98
C ARG A 52 -1.64 -29.38 -32.01
N GLN A 53 -2.35 -30.39 -31.54
CA GLN A 53 -3.50 -30.89 -32.26
C GLN A 53 -4.57 -29.83 -32.08
N SER A 54 -5.03 -29.28 -33.19
CA SER A 54 -6.13 -28.31 -33.26
C SER A 54 -7.45 -28.99 -32.83
N LYS A 55 -7.57 -29.34 -31.56
CA LYS A 55 -8.84 -29.69 -30.95
C LYS A 55 -9.50 -28.37 -30.62
N LYS A 56 -10.62 -28.07 -31.28
CA LYS A 56 -11.47 -26.91 -30.99
C LYS A 56 -11.58 -26.76 -29.48
N GLN A 57 -11.03 -25.68 -28.93
CA GLN A 57 -11.09 -25.41 -27.50
C GLN A 57 -12.56 -25.43 -27.09
N LEU A 58 -12.91 -26.35 -26.19
CA LEU A 58 -14.17 -26.31 -25.48
C LEU A 58 -14.23 -24.96 -24.76
N LYS A 59 -15.26 -24.18 -25.05
CA LYS A 59 -15.60 -22.96 -24.31
C LYS A 59 -16.13 -23.33 -22.93
N SER A 60 -15.31 -23.92 -22.06
CA SER A 60 -15.64 -24.01 -20.64
C SER A 60 -15.04 -22.79 -19.95
N ALA A 61 -15.91 -21.86 -19.56
CA ALA A 61 -15.53 -20.70 -18.79
C ALA A 61 -14.96 -21.17 -17.44
N SER A 62 -13.64 -21.04 -17.28
CA SER A 62 -12.89 -21.14 -16.02
C SER A 62 -12.83 -22.52 -15.34
N TYR A 63 -11.61 -23.00 -15.09
CA TYR A 63 -11.32 -24.12 -14.18
C TYR A 63 -11.41 -23.72 -12.69
N ILE A 64 -11.69 -22.44 -12.41
CA ILE A 64 -11.78 -21.91 -11.05
C ILE A 64 -13.22 -22.04 -10.61
N ILE A 65 -13.47 -23.00 -9.70
CA ILE A 65 -14.72 -23.06 -8.95
C ILE A 65 -14.84 -21.72 -8.18
N PRO A 66 -15.95 -20.98 -8.31
CA PRO A 66 -16.15 -19.73 -7.59
C PRO A 66 -15.97 -19.97 -6.10
N ASN A 67 -15.06 -19.24 -5.46
CA ASN A 67 -14.84 -19.35 -4.03
C ASN A 67 -16.15 -18.95 -3.31
N PRO A 68 -16.78 -19.83 -2.52
CA PRO A 68 -18.06 -19.57 -1.87
C PRO A 68 -18.00 -18.45 -0.81
N HIS A 69 -16.79 -18.02 -0.41
CA HIS A 69 -16.59 -16.85 0.44
C HIS A 69 -16.57 -15.54 -0.34
N LEU A 70 -16.38 -15.55 -1.67
CA LEU A 70 -16.48 -14.38 -2.55
C LEU A 70 -17.94 -14.13 -2.98
N ARG A 71 -18.83 -14.02 -1.99
CA ARG A 71 -20.30 -13.96 -2.16
C ARG A 71 -20.82 -12.84 -3.07
N HIS A 72 -19.99 -11.85 -3.40
CA HIS A 72 -20.40 -10.66 -4.17
C HIS A 72 -19.73 -10.55 -5.55
N VAL A 73 -18.90 -11.50 -5.95
CA VAL A 73 -18.21 -11.44 -7.26
C VAL A 73 -18.94 -12.33 -8.27
N ASN A 74 -19.90 -11.75 -8.98
CA ASN A 74 -20.52 -12.42 -10.13
C ASN A 74 -19.62 -12.31 -11.36
N ILE A 75 -18.67 -13.25 -11.49
CA ILE A 75 -17.71 -13.32 -12.61
C ILE A 75 -18.42 -13.47 -13.97
N GLY A 76 -19.64 -14.01 -13.98
CA GLY A 76 -20.45 -14.17 -15.20
C GLY A 76 -21.03 -12.87 -15.76
N ASN A 77 -20.98 -11.77 -14.99
CA ASN A 77 -21.54 -10.48 -15.39
C ASN A 77 -20.42 -9.44 -15.52
N SER A 78 -19.60 -9.58 -16.57
CA SER A 78 -18.47 -8.67 -16.85
C SER A 78 -18.86 -7.21 -17.06
N ARG A 79 -20.15 -6.91 -17.28
CA ARG A 79 -20.67 -5.54 -17.35
C ARG A 79 -20.69 -4.82 -16.00
N ASN A 80 -20.65 -5.57 -14.89
CA ASN A 80 -20.70 -5.01 -13.53
C ASN A 80 -19.33 -5.02 -12.82
N SER A 81 -18.30 -5.65 -13.40
CA SER A 81 -16.95 -5.62 -12.85
C SER A 81 -16.23 -4.32 -13.25
N ARG A 82 -15.90 -3.49 -12.27
CA ARG A 82 -15.01 -2.33 -12.49
C ARG A 82 -13.56 -2.79 -12.36
N ASN A 83 -12.76 -2.56 -13.41
CA ASN A 83 -11.32 -2.81 -13.35
C ASN A 83 -10.66 -1.68 -12.57
N LEU A 84 -10.09 -1.99 -11.41
CA LEU A 84 -9.30 -1.04 -10.64
C LEU A 84 -7.87 -1.03 -11.17
N PRO A 85 -7.40 0.11 -11.70
CA PRO A 85 -6.04 0.19 -12.18
C PRO A 85 -5.05 0.24 -11.01
N LEU A 86 -3.90 -0.41 -11.17
CA LEU A 86 -2.85 -0.42 -10.16
C LEU A 86 -1.75 0.57 -10.53
N LEU A 87 -1.58 1.60 -9.71
CA LEU A 87 -0.48 2.55 -9.85
C LEU A 87 0.83 1.78 -9.68
N LYS A 88 1.70 1.83 -10.70
CA LYS A 88 3.00 1.17 -10.62
C LYS A 88 3.96 2.02 -9.81
N ASN A 89 4.69 1.35 -8.91
CA ASN A 89 5.67 1.95 -8.02
C ASN A 89 7.02 2.04 -8.74
N GLY A 90 7.58 3.24 -8.83
CA GLY A 90 8.89 3.44 -9.42
C GLY A 90 10.06 2.79 -8.66
N SER A 91 9.84 2.06 -7.56
CA SER A 91 10.91 1.56 -6.68
C SER A 91 11.93 0.62 -7.34
N ARG A 92 11.62 0.07 -8.52
CA ARG A 92 12.56 -0.73 -9.31
C ARG A 92 13.22 0.12 -10.38
N ALA A 93 14.51 -0.12 -10.61
CA ALA A 93 15.33 0.64 -11.55
C ALA A 93 14.71 0.75 -12.96
N ASP A 94 14.07 -0.32 -13.43
CA ASP A 94 13.36 -0.45 -14.71
C ASP A 94 11.99 0.24 -14.75
N GLU A 95 11.46 0.63 -13.59
CA GLU A 95 10.16 1.29 -13.43
C GLU A 95 10.27 2.80 -13.16
N PHE A 96 11.49 3.33 -12.92
CA PHE A 96 11.72 4.77 -12.84
C PHE A 96 11.55 5.43 -14.21
N LYS A 97 10.33 5.88 -14.47
CA LYS A 97 10.02 6.68 -15.66
C LYS A 97 9.83 8.13 -15.26
N ALA A 98 10.53 9.01 -15.96
CA ALA A 98 10.31 10.43 -15.83
C ALA A 98 8.91 10.78 -16.36
N CYS A 99 8.18 11.61 -15.62
CA CYS A 99 6.94 12.22 -16.09
C CYS A 99 7.11 13.74 -16.19
N ALA A 100 6.43 14.35 -17.16
CA ALA A 100 6.49 15.79 -17.35
C ALA A 100 5.63 16.48 -16.28
N LEU A 101 6.25 17.38 -15.52
CA LEU A 101 5.55 18.26 -14.57
C LEU A 101 5.24 19.58 -15.28
N LYS A 102 4.01 19.71 -15.78
CA LYS A 102 3.56 20.87 -16.57
C LYS A 102 3.74 22.20 -15.83
N SER A 103 3.56 22.21 -14.51
CA SER A 103 3.64 23.42 -13.69
C SER A 103 5.06 24.01 -13.58
N GLN A 104 6.10 23.21 -13.80
CA GLN A 104 7.49 23.65 -13.65
C GLN A 104 8.33 23.47 -14.92
N ASN A 105 7.74 22.99 -16.03
CA ASN A 105 8.45 22.65 -17.26
C ASN A 105 9.73 21.81 -17.01
N THR A 106 9.62 20.85 -16.08
CA THR A 106 10.70 19.93 -15.70
C THR A 106 10.20 18.50 -15.74
N ASN A 107 11.11 17.58 -15.98
CA ASN A 107 10.82 16.15 -15.85
C ASN A 107 11.06 15.73 -14.40
N VAL A 108 10.19 14.89 -13.86
CA VAL A 108 10.31 14.38 -12.49
C VAL A 108 10.28 12.87 -12.47
N ILE A 109 11.15 12.28 -11.66
CA ILE A 109 11.15 10.86 -11.33
C ILE A 109 10.70 10.76 -9.88
N LEU A 110 9.69 9.96 -9.60
CA LEU A 110 9.22 9.73 -8.23
C LEU A 110 9.85 8.45 -7.67
N SER A 111 10.38 8.51 -6.45
CA SER A 111 10.79 7.33 -5.69
C SER A 111 9.99 7.20 -4.40
N ASN A 112 9.90 5.98 -3.86
CA ASN A 112 9.31 5.68 -2.55
C ASN A 112 7.86 6.15 -2.34
N THR A 113 7.06 6.10 -3.41
CA THR A 113 5.66 6.53 -3.45
C THR A 113 4.66 5.55 -2.82
N CYS A 114 5.13 4.46 -2.19
CA CYS A 114 4.28 3.36 -1.73
C CYS A 114 3.16 3.82 -0.78
N ALA A 115 3.44 4.73 0.16
CA ALA A 115 2.42 5.24 1.08
C ALA A 115 1.28 5.97 0.36
N PHE A 116 1.60 6.80 -0.64
CA PHE A 116 0.58 7.46 -1.46
C PHE A 116 -0.22 6.46 -2.27
N ASP A 117 0.46 5.55 -2.98
CA ASP A 117 -0.17 4.58 -3.87
C ASP A 117 -1.08 3.61 -3.11
N SER A 118 -0.66 3.16 -1.93
CA SER A 118 -1.47 2.32 -1.04
C SER A 118 -2.74 3.04 -0.61
N ILE A 119 -2.65 4.31 -0.18
CA ILE A 119 -3.83 5.07 0.21
C ILE A 119 -4.74 5.35 -0.99
N ALA A 120 -4.18 5.76 -2.13
CA ALA A 120 -4.97 5.95 -3.35
C ALA A 120 -5.72 4.66 -3.72
N SER A 121 -5.05 3.51 -3.63
CA SER A 121 -5.65 2.19 -3.89
C SER A 121 -6.76 1.85 -2.89
N MET A 122 -6.54 2.07 -1.60
CA MET A 122 -7.57 1.88 -0.57
C MET A 122 -8.80 2.75 -0.85
N ILE A 123 -8.61 4.03 -1.16
CA ILE A 123 -9.72 4.95 -1.44
C ILE A 123 -10.43 4.58 -2.75
N MET A 124 -9.71 4.14 -3.78
CA MET A 124 -10.31 3.63 -5.03
C MET A 124 -11.21 2.42 -4.79
N VAL A 125 -10.77 1.47 -3.97
CA VAL A 125 -11.57 0.29 -3.59
C VAL A 125 -12.83 0.74 -2.85
N SER A 126 -12.69 1.52 -1.78
CA SER A 126 -13.84 2.03 -1.02
C SER A 126 -14.81 2.86 -1.87
N PHE A 127 -14.29 3.62 -2.83
CA PHE A 127 -15.07 4.38 -3.80
C PHE A 127 -15.87 3.48 -4.76
N CYS A 128 -15.36 2.32 -5.12
CA CYS A 128 -16.08 1.36 -5.98
C CYS A 128 -17.06 0.49 -5.18
N ASP A 129 -16.72 0.15 -3.95
CA ASP A 129 -17.49 -0.77 -3.11
C ASP A 129 -18.74 -0.14 -2.49
N SER A 130 -18.74 1.18 -2.26
CA SER A 130 -19.86 1.88 -1.61
C SER A 130 -20.30 3.12 -2.37
N GLN A 131 -21.53 3.08 -2.90
CA GLN A 131 -22.15 4.22 -3.58
C GLN A 131 -22.37 5.42 -2.63
N ASN A 132 -22.64 5.15 -1.35
CA ASN A 132 -22.78 6.20 -0.34
C ASN A 132 -21.43 6.88 -0.08
N TYR A 133 -20.37 6.07 0.05
CA TYR A 133 -19.01 6.58 0.24
C TYR A 133 -18.58 7.41 -0.98
N SER A 134 -18.76 6.90 -2.20
CA SER A 134 -18.40 7.62 -3.42
C SER A 134 -19.17 8.94 -3.57
N SER A 135 -20.47 8.93 -3.27
CA SER A 135 -21.31 10.13 -3.36
C SER A 135 -20.90 11.16 -2.31
N GLY A 136 -20.55 10.72 -1.09
CA GLY A 136 -20.01 11.58 -0.04
C GLY A 136 -18.67 12.20 -0.43
N LEU A 137 -17.76 11.39 -0.97
CA LEU A 137 -16.44 11.84 -1.42
C LEU A 137 -16.57 12.90 -2.52
N LEU A 138 -17.45 12.69 -3.50
CA LEU A 138 -17.67 13.60 -4.63
C LEU A 138 -18.30 14.95 -4.26
N LYS A 139 -18.87 15.10 -3.05
CA LYS A 139 -19.35 16.41 -2.55
C LYS A 139 -18.20 17.41 -2.41
N ASN A 140 -17.04 16.93 -1.94
CA ASN A 140 -15.84 17.72 -1.76
C ASN A 140 -14.88 17.49 -2.93
N LYS A 141 -14.86 18.42 -3.88
CA LYS A 141 -14.11 18.32 -5.14
C LYS A 141 -12.61 18.62 -4.97
N THR A 142 -11.96 18.02 -3.98
CA THR A 142 -10.51 18.17 -3.78
C THR A 142 -9.74 17.62 -4.98
N LYS A 143 -8.50 18.07 -5.17
CA LYS A 143 -7.66 17.56 -6.27
C LYS A 143 -7.46 16.04 -6.17
N PHE A 144 -7.31 15.52 -4.95
CA PHE A 144 -7.16 14.09 -4.70
C PHE A 144 -8.43 13.31 -5.08
N VAL A 145 -9.61 13.79 -4.70
CA VAL A 145 -10.88 13.13 -5.06
C VAL A 145 -11.10 13.12 -6.57
N LYS A 146 -10.78 14.22 -7.25
CA LYS A 146 -10.81 14.28 -8.72
C LYS A 146 -9.89 13.25 -9.34
N PHE A 147 -8.65 13.16 -8.86
CA PHE A 147 -7.68 12.16 -9.31
C PHE A 147 -8.22 10.73 -9.14
N ILE A 148 -8.77 10.38 -7.97
CA ILE A 148 -9.39 9.06 -7.74
C ILE A 148 -10.56 8.82 -8.69
N SER A 149 -11.47 9.78 -8.84
CA SER A 149 -12.63 9.67 -9.74
C SER A 149 -12.20 9.42 -11.19
N GLU A 150 -11.23 10.19 -11.70
CA GLU A 150 -10.75 10.03 -13.08
C GLU A 150 -9.99 8.73 -13.27
N LEU A 151 -9.20 8.32 -12.27
CA LEU A 151 -8.49 7.04 -12.29
C LEU A 151 -9.44 5.84 -12.35
N VAL A 152 -10.53 5.87 -11.58
CA VAL A 152 -11.56 4.81 -11.59
C VAL A 152 -12.34 4.80 -12.92
N LYS A 153 -12.63 5.96 -13.51
CA LYS A 153 -13.42 6.05 -14.75
C LYS A 153 -12.61 5.70 -16.00
N ASN A 154 -11.42 6.26 -16.11
CA ASN A 154 -10.63 6.26 -17.34
C ASN A 154 -9.44 5.27 -17.28
N GLY A 155 -9.14 4.71 -16.11
CA GLY A 155 -7.95 3.90 -15.90
C GLY A 155 -6.66 4.73 -15.84
N ILE A 156 -5.52 4.05 -15.97
CA ILE A 156 -4.20 4.69 -16.01
C ILE A 156 -3.92 5.22 -17.42
N THR A 157 -3.64 6.51 -17.50
CA THR A 157 -3.16 7.20 -18.71
C THR A 157 -1.79 7.81 -18.45
N PRO A 158 -1.04 8.27 -19.47
CA PRO A 158 0.18 9.06 -19.24
C PRO A 158 -0.07 10.30 -18.37
N HIS A 159 -1.26 10.90 -18.47
CA HIS A 159 -1.63 12.06 -17.67
C HIS A 159 -1.75 11.74 -16.18
N THR A 160 -2.19 10.53 -15.83
CA THR A 160 -2.32 10.04 -14.44
C THR A 160 -1.00 10.19 -13.68
N TYR A 161 0.14 9.89 -14.30
CA TYR A 161 1.44 9.99 -13.63
C TYR A 161 1.89 11.45 -13.42
N SER A 162 1.54 12.36 -14.33
CA SER A 162 1.78 13.80 -14.15
C SER A 162 0.92 14.37 -13.03
N GLU A 163 -0.38 14.02 -12.97
CA GLU A 163 -1.28 14.48 -11.91
C GLU A 163 -0.88 13.92 -10.54
N ARG A 164 -0.49 12.63 -10.50
CA ARG A 164 0.07 11.99 -9.31
C ARG A 164 1.31 12.74 -8.80
N ALA A 165 2.25 13.04 -9.70
CA ALA A 165 3.45 13.79 -9.33
C ALA A 165 3.11 15.17 -8.79
N GLU A 166 2.20 15.89 -9.44
CA GLU A 166 1.75 17.21 -9.00
C GLU A 166 1.10 17.16 -7.61
N LEU A 167 0.21 16.19 -7.36
CA LEU A 167 -0.41 15.98 -6.05
C LEU A 167 0.63 15.74 -4.95
N ILE A 168 1.54 14.80 -5.16
CA ILE A 168 2.56 14.45 -4.19
C ILE A 168 3.45 15.66 -3.89
N ILE A 169 3.92 16.34 -4.94
CA ILE A 169 4.84 17.47 -4.82
C ILE A 169 4.19 18.66 -4.09
N ILE A 170 2.94 19.00 -4.44
CA ILE A 170 2.24 20.15 -3.85
C ILE A 170 1.81 19.86 -2.41
N SER A 171 1.26 18.66 -2.15
CA SER A 171 0.63 18.36 -0.86
C SER A 171 1.60 17.85 0.20
N LEU A 172 2.63 17.08 -0.20
CA LEU A 172 3.55 16.44 0.75
C LEU A 172 4.90 17.15 0.84
N ASN A 173 5.19 18.05 -0.10
CA ASN A 173 6.46 18.77 -0.22
C ASN A 173 7.71 17.90 0.05
N PRO A 174 7.89 16.79 -0.69
CA PRO A 174 9.02 15.89 -0.53
C PRO A 174 10.36 16.55 -0.90
N ASN A 175 11.45 15.92 -0.46
CA ASN A 175 12.81 16.27 -0.86
C ASN A 175 13.01 16.09 -2.36
N ARG A 176 13.82 16.96 -2.96
CA ARG A 176 14.08 16.98 -4.40
C ARG A 176 15.56 17.08 -4.66
N GLU A 177 16.05 16.23 -5.54
CA GLU A 177 17.43 16.22 -5.99
C GLU A 177 17.47 16.54 -7.49
N THR A 178 18.34 17.45 -7.89
CA THR A 178 18.53 17.77 -9.30
C THR A 178 19.42 16.70 -9.93
N MET A 179 18.95 16.14 -11.04
CA MET A 179 19.72 15.21 -11.87
C MET A 179 20.13 15.88 -13.18
N GLU A 180 20.86 15.14 -14.02
CA GLU A 180 21.18 15.56 -15.38
C GLU A 180 19.92 15.74 -16.24
N TYR A 181 20.06 16.44 -17.38
CA TYR A 181 19.00 16.61 -18.39
C TYR A 181 17.69 17.25 -17.87
N ASN A 182 17.79 18.29 -17.03
CA ASN A 182 16.64 19.04 -16.50
C ASN A 182 15.58 18.13 -15.83
N THR A 183 16.05 17.08 -15.17
CA THR A 183 15.23 16.11 -14.46
C THR A 183 15.44 16.23 -12.96
N LYS A 184 14.38 16.06 -12.17
CA LYS A 184 14.46 16.04 -10.71
C LYS A 184 14.01 14.70 -10.17
N LEU A 185 14.79 14.13 -9.26
CA LEU A 185 14.36 13.02 -8.43
C LEU A 185 13.57 13.56 -7.24
N VAL A 186 12.37 13.03 -7.02
CA VAL A 186 11.48 13.41 -5.94
C VAL A 186 11.35 12.23 -4.98
N ILE A 187 11.94 12.38 -3.80
CA ILE A 187 12.04 11.32 -2.79
C ILE A 187 10.81 11.37 -1.90
N CYS A 188 9.86 10.48 -2.15
CA CYS A 188 8.55 10.50 -1.51
C CYS A 188 8.51 9.68 -0.20
N ASP A 189 9.62 9.66 0.55
CA ASP A 189 9.76 8.93 1.81
C ASP A 189 8.79 9.49 2.86
N THR A 190 7.62 8.90 2.92
CA THR A 190 6.54 9.32 3.80
C THR A 190 5.82 8.13 4.39
N THR A 191 5.13 8.37 5.50
CA THR A 191 4.25 7.38 6.13
C THR A 191 2.81 7.61 5.68
N PRO A 192 1.88 6.66 5.91
CA PRO A 192 0.47 6.86 5.61
C PRO A 192 -0.14 8.11 6.28
N LYS A 193 0.35 8.47 7.47
CA LYS A 193 -0.21 9.57 8.29
C LYS A 193 -0.20 10.95 7.60
N PRO A 194 0.95 11.45 7.09
CA PRO A 194 0.97 12.68 6.28
C PRO A 194 0.04 12.61 5.07
N VAL A 195 0.02 11.48 4.35
CA VAL A 195 -0.84 11.33 3.17
C VAL A 195 -2.31 11.49 3.54
N PHE A 196 -2.81 10.82 4.58
CA PHE A 196 -4.18 11.02 5.06
C PHE A 196 -4.44 12.47 5.45
N LYS A 197 -3.54 13.08 6.24
CA LYS A 197 -3.68 14.45 6.72
C LYS A 197 -3.83 15.46 5.57
N TYR A 198 -3.04 15.32 4.50
CA TYR A 198 -2.99 16.30 3.42
C TYR A 198 -3.94 15.98 2.27
N MET A 199 -4.21 14.70 1.97
CA MET A 199 -5.09 14.31 0.88
C MET A 199 -6.57 14.30 1.27
N LEU A 200 -6.86 14.10 2.56
CA LEU A 200 -8.21 14.01 3.10
C LEU A 200 -8.51 15.07 4.17
N SER A 201 -7.84 16.23 4.15
CA SER A 201 -8.03 17.31 5.14
C SER A 201 -9.50 17.74 5.31
N GLU A 202 -10.27 17.68 4.23
CA GLU A 202 -11.71 18.05 4.21
C GLU A 202 -12.64 16.92 4.69
N PHE A 203 -12.09 15.78 5.11
CA PHE A 203 -12.84 14.59 5.51
C PHE A 203 -12.41 14.14 6.91
N SER A 204 -12.44 15.06 7.88
CA SER A 204 -12.24 14.66 9.27
C SER A 204 -13.31 13.65 9.67
N SER A 205 -12.85 12.52 10.19
CA SER A 205 -13.70 11.42 10.66
C SER A 205 -14.04 11.56 12.14
N LEU A 206 -13.25 12.34 12.87
CA LEU A 206 -13.35 12.50 14.32
C LEU A 206 -12.91 13.93 14.70
N LYS A 207 -13.55 14.53 15.70
CA LYS A 207 -13.09 15.76 16.35
C LYS A 207 -12.62 15.42 17.75
N GLU A 208 -11.31 15.52 17.95
CA GLU A 208 -10.70 15.27 19.25
C GLU A 208 -10.66 16.57 20.05
N THR A 209 -11.40 16.60 21.15
CA THR A 209 -11.36 17.69 22.13
C THR A 209 -10.54 17.25 23.34
N SER A 210 -9.49 18.01 23.65
CA SER A 210 -8.65 17.76 24.81
C SER A 210 -8.62 18.98 25.73
N LYS A 211 -8.83 18.75 27.03
CA LYS A 211 -8.75 19.77 28.07
C LYS A 211 -7.95 19.22 29.24
N CYS A 212 -6.94 19.95 29.71
CA CYS A 212 -6.28 19.57 30.96
C CYS A 212 -7.22 19.85 32.14
N SER A 213 -7.32 18.92 33.08
CA SER A 213 -8.08 19.11 34.32
C SER A 213 -7.41 20.09 35.30
N ASN A 214 -6.11 20.37 35.13
CA ASN A 214 -5.36 21.27 35.98
C ASN A 214 -5.32 22.69 35.37
N GLU A 215 -5.92 23.65 36.07
CA GLU A 215 -5.99 25.07 35.69
C GLU A 215 -4.62 25.74 35.55
N LYS A 216 -3.57 25.21 36.22
CA LYS A 216 -2.20 25.71 36.13
C LYS A 216 -1.43 25.17 34.94
N CYS A 217 -2.01 24.25 34.17
CA CYS A 217 -1.38 23.72 32.97
C CYS A 217 -1.57 24.69 31.79
N GLU A 218 -0.53 24.90 30.98
CA GLU A 218 -0.63 25.68 29.74
C GLU A 218 -1.65 25.09 28.74
N LYS A 219 -2.00 23.81 28.88
CA LYS A 219 -3.03 23.11 28.09
C LYS A 219 -4.38 23.05 28.80
N TYR A 220 -4.63 23.92 29.78
CA TYR A 220 -5.95 24.06 30.41
C TYR A 220 -7.02 24.54 29.42
N GLN A 221 -6.60 25.33 28.43
CA GLN A 221 -7.47 25.71 27.34
C GLN A 221 -7.86 24.49 26.51
N GLU A 222 -9.14 24.39 26.21
CA GLU A 222 -9.71 23.36 25.34
C GLU A 222 -9.08 23.45 23.95
N LYS A 223 -8.50 22.33 23.51
CA LYS A 223 -7.94 22.18 22.16
C LYS A 223 -8.81 21.21 21.38
N CYS A 224 -9.42 21.72 20.32
CA CYS A 224 -10.15 20.92 19.34
C CYS A 224 -9.25 20.64 18.14
N GLN A 225 -9.17 19.37 17.73
CA GLN A 225 -8.39 18.93 16.57
C GLN A 225 -9.22 18.00 15.70
N ASP A 226 -9.38 18.35 14.44
CA ASP A 226 -9.90 17.47 13.41
C ASP A 226 -8.91 16.33 13.11
N ARG A 227 -9.41 15.10 13.13
CA ARG A 227 -8.64 13.87 12.87
C ARG A 227 -9.24 13.12 11.70
N CYS A 228 -8.38 12.70 10.76
CA CYS A 228 -8.77 11.90 9.59
C CYS A 228 -8.43 10.40 9.76
N PHE A 229 -7.73 10.02 10.84
CA PHE A 229 -7.34 8.65 11.14
C PHE A 229 -7.12 8.50 12.65
N VAL A 230 -7.32 7.28 13.15
CA VAL A 230 -7.04 6.90 14.53
C VAL A 230 -5.73 6.12 14.55
N THR A 231 -4.84 6.43 15.50
CA THR A 231 -3.62 5.64 15.70
C THR A 231 -3.87 4.71 16.88
N PHE A 232 -3.66 3.42 16.67
CA PHE A 232 -3.80 2.41 17.71
C PHE A 232 -2.46 1.69 17.87
N THR A 233 -2.06 1.43 19.11
CA THR A 233 -0.84 0.71 19.44
C THR A 233 -1.19 -0.36 20.45
N THR A 234 -0.94 -1.62 20.11
CA THR A 234 -1.16 -2.77 20.99
C THR A 234 0.14 -3.48 21.28
N THR A 235 0.30 -3.94 22.53
CA THR A 235 1.39 -4.81 22.94
C THR A 235 1.08 -6.29 22.70
N SER A 236 -0.20 -6.66 22.57
CA SER A 236 -0.65 -8.04 22.36
C SER A 236 -0.51 -8.47 20.90
N GLY A 237 -0.43 -7.50 19.98
CA GLY A 237 -0.50 -7.75 18.53
C GLY A 237 -1.91 -8.14 18.07
N GLN A 238 -2.91 -8.13 18.95
CA GLN A 238 -4.28 -8.51 18.64
C GLN A 238 -5.07 -7.30 18.14
N VAL A 239 -5.91 -7.52 17.12
CA VAL A 239 -6.75 -6.49 16.51
C VAL A 239 -8.06 -6.29 17.29
N ASP A 240 -8.43 -7.22 18.16
CA ASP A 240 -9.68 -7.14 18.93
C ASP A 240 -9.74 -5.89 19.82
N ASP A 241 -8.59 -5.51 20.39
CA ASP A 241 -8.41 -4.26 21.16
C ASP A 241 -8.73 -3.00 20.34
N LEU A 242 -8.50 -3.03 19.01
CA LEU A 242 -8.87 -1.93 18.11
C LEU A 242 -10.38 -1.80 18.00
N GLN A 243 -11.10 -2.93 17.89
CA GLN A 243 -12.56 -2.91 17.80
C GLN A 243 -13.16 -2.32 19.08
N GLU A 244 -12.62 -2.69 20.24
CA GLU A 244 -13.03 -2.09 21.52
C GLU A 244 -12.75 -0.58 21.55
N LEU A 245 -11.56 -0.13 21.14
CA LEU A 245 -11.20 1.28 21.08
C LEU A 245 -12.13 2.08 20.15
N VAL A 246 -12.43 1.56 18.96
CA VAL A 246 -13.37 2.19 18.02
C VAL A 246 -14.78 2.24 18.62
N SER A 247 -15.26 1.13 19.18
CA SER A 247 -16.59 1.07 19.79
C SER A 247 -16.73 1.97 21.01
N ASN A 248 -15.68 2.14 21.82
CA ASN A 248 -15.67 3.07 22.93
C ASN A 248 -15.62 4.52 22.45
N GLY A 249 -14.82 4.82 21.41
CA GLY A 249 -14.79 6.14 20.77
C GLY A 249 -16.17 6.57 20.23
N MET A 250 -16.86 5.67 19.53
CA MET A 250 -18.21 5.92 19.00
C MET A 250 -19.28 6.13 20.09
N LYS A 251 -19.10 5.58 21.29
CA LYS A 251 -20.03 5.80 22.42
C LYS A 251 -19.87 7.17 23.06
N THR A 252 -18.69 7.76 22.96
CA THR A 252 -18.37 9.10 23.48
C THR A 252 -18.67 10.23 22.51
N GLU A 253 -18.94 9.93 21.23
CA GLU A 253 -19.30 10.92 20.23
C GLU A 253 -20.81 10.94 19.99
N GLU A 254 -21.48 12.03 20.41
CA GLU A 254 -22.77 12.39 19.83
C GLU A 254 -22.54 12.79 18.37
N PHE A 255 -22.83 11.88 17.44
CA PHE A 255 -22.82 12.17 16.00
C PHE A 255 -23.77 13.33 15.70
N MET A 256 -23.23 14.46 15.21
CA MET A 256 -24.00 15.48 14.47
C MET A 256 -24.16 15.09 13.01
#